data_AF-A0A1Y3PIW4-F1
#
_entry.id   AF-A0A1Y3PIW4-F1
#
_cell.length_a   1.000
_cell.length_b   1.000
_cell.length_c   1.000
_cell.angle_alpha   90.00
_cell.angle_beta   90.00
_cell.angle_gamma   90.00
#
_symmetry.space_group_name_H-M   'P 1'
#
loop_
_entity.id
_entity.type
_entity.pdbx_description
1 polymer ?
#
loop_
_entity_poly.entity_id
_entity_poly.type
_entity_poly.pdbx_seq_one_letter_code
_entity_poly.pdbx_strand_id
1 'polypeptide(L)'
;MLRSVGTYVQMGLSGLLIGSFLGGIILRSSLQGTGIYALAGLLLSGGLLAWLGQRYERFRRAIHAGVAGILPGILLGGHLYAWIGFFHLGIFLGALWGVVWFAAGWAFVISRLQKARWYVAYRGEMSVFFLLSLLGAWLGFELAAAITEKGTWLQGVLYFTLPFLVAGFFALLPGIIFSRNHNRPLFASLLGILSGGLVLWVGINVAPLLFLPGSGLMWAGMVIGALMLVVSVLPLIYPKFSLVLGGLLIFFSILSFVGATGGLVVGGLLGILSGSLIASWQGAAGQQQKAQEVDESKEKQAEEKVGDGEAIGEVAASQEADSPELDAQRATEK
;
A
#
# COMPACT_ATOMS: atom_id res chain seq x y z
N MET A 1 -10.34 14.03 12.47
CA MET A 1 -9.02 14.15 13.12
C MET A 1 -8.04 13.03 12.74
N LEU A 2 -8.38 11.73 12.83
CA LEU A 2 -7.43 10.63 12.55
C LEU A 2 -6.80 10.62 11.14
N ARG A 3 -7.52 11.07 10.11
CA ARG A 3 -6.99 11.10 8.72
C ARG A 3 -5.90 12.16 8.51
N SER A 4 -5.98 13.30 9.20
CA SER A 4 -4.96 14.35 9.07
C SER A 4 -3.66 13.93 9.75
N VAL A 5 -3.74 13.34 10.95
CA VAL A 5 -2.57 12.81 11.68
C VAL A 5 -1.78 11.82 10.83
N GLY A 6 -2.45 10.87 10.18
CA GLY A 6 -1.77 9.90 9.31
C GLY A 6 -1.04 10.55 8.12
N THR A 7 -1.53 11.68 7.61
CA THR A 7 -0.89 12.43 6.51
C THR A 7 0.41 13.08 6.99
N TYR A 8 0.37 13.74 8.16
CA TYR A 8 1.54 14.37 8.77
C TYR A 8 2.65 13.35 9.06
N VAL A 9 2.30 12.20 9.63
CA VAL A 9 3.26 11.12 9.92
C VAL A 9 3.91 10.60 8.64
N GLN A 10 3.13 10.39 7.57
CA GLN A 10 3.66 9.91 6.29
C GLN A 10 4.60 10.92 5.63
N MET A 11 4.21 12.21 5.58
CA MET A 11 5.05 13.26 5.01
C MET A 11 6.31 13.50 5.85
N GLY A 12 6.21 13.40 7.18
CA GLY A 12 7.35 13.47 8.09
C GLY A 12 8.33 12.32 7.87
N LEU A 13 7.83 11.09 7.71
CA LEU A 13 8.68 9.91 7.44
C LEU A 13 9.39 10.03 6.08
N SER A 14 8.67 10.43 5.02
CA SER A 14 9.29 10.68 3.70
C SER A 14 10.32 11.81 3.77
N GLY A 15 10.03 12.89 4.49
CA GLY A 15 10.97 13.99 4.72
C GLY A 15 12.23 13.57 5.46
N LEU A 16 12.07 12.75 6.51
CA LEU A 16 13.18 12.17 7.26
C LEU A 16 14.08 11.34 6.36
N LEU A 17 13.50 10.46 5.53
CA LEU A 17 14.27 9.63 4.59
C LEU A 17 15.01 10.47 3.56
N ILE A 18 14.35 11.48 2.97
CA ILE A 18 14.96 12.41 2.02
C ILE A 18 16.12 13.16 2.69
N GLY A 19 15.90 13.70 3.89
CA GLY A 19 16.92 14.42 4.67
C GLY A 19 18.12 13.54 5.03
N SER A 20 17.89 12.33 5.52
CA SER A 20 18.94 11.35 5.81
C SER A 20 19.74 10.99 4.55
N PHE A 21 19.07 10.80 3.42
CA PHE A 21 19.72 10.49 2.14
C PHE A 21 20.63 11.65 1.67
N LEU A 22 20.12 12.89 1.71
CA LEU A 22 20.89 14.09 1.39
C LEU A 22 22.10 14.27 2.31
N GLY A 23 21.91 14.13 3.63
CA GLY A 23 22.99 14.27 4.60
C GLY A 23 24.07 13.20 4.49
N GLY A 24 23.66 11.95 4.34
CA GLY A 24 24.57 10.80 4.32
C GLY A 24 25.30 10.64 2.98
N ILE A 25 24.57 10.63 1.87
CA ILE A 25 25.14 10.27 0.56
C ILE A 25 25.70 11.49 -0.17
N ILE A 26 24.96 12.60 -0.19
CA ILE A 26 25.29 13.74 -1.05
C ILE A 26 26.33 14.64 -0.39
N LEU A 27 26.13 14.94 0.89
CA LEU A 27 27.02 15.82 1.65
C LEU A 27 28.14 15.06 2.34
N ARG A 28 28.11 13.72 2.33
CA ARG A 28 29.05 12.84 3.04
C ARG A 28 29.28 13.29 4.49
N SER A 29 28.22 13.77 5.13
CA SER A 29 28.33 14.35 6.46
C SER A 29 28.56 13.26 7.51
N SER A 30 29.07 13.65 8.67
CA SER A 30 29.17 12.74 9.82
C SER A 30 27.80 12.19 10.22
N LEU A 31 27.77 11.14 11.04
CA LEU A 31 26.52 10.57 11.56
C LEU A 31 25.63 11.65 12.24
N GLN A 32 26.27 12.61 12.93
CA GLN A 32 25.60 13.76 13.54
C GLN A 32 25.00 14.69 12.48
N GLY A 33 25.75 15.00 11.43
CA GLY A 33 25.27 15.80 10.30
C GLY A 33 24.05 15.15 9.63
N THR A 34 24.10 13.84 9.38
CA THR A 34 22.98 13.08 8.80
C THR A 34 21.72 13.20 9.66
N GLY A 35 21.85 13.16 10.99
CA GLY A 35 20.73 13.39 11.92
C GLY A 35 20.12 14.79 11.81
N ILE A 36 20.95 15.83 11.64
CA ILE A 36 20.47 17.22 11.45
C ILE A 36 19.68 17.34 10.14
N TYR A 37 20.19 16.78 9.04
CA TYR A 37 19.47 16.81 7.76
C TYR A 37 18.18 15.98 7.79
N ALA A 38 18.17 14.85 8.51
CA ALA A 38 16.97 14.05 8.72
C ALA A 38 15.88 14.84 9.46
N LEU A 39 16.24 15.55 10.54
CA LEU A 39 15.32 16.41 11.29
C LEU A 39 14.84 17.59 10.45
N ALA A 40 15.74 18.24 9.70
CA ALA A 40 15.37 19.32 8.78
C ALA A 40 14.37 18.84 7.71
N GLY A 41 14.62 17.67 7.11
CA GLY A 41 13.72 17.04 6.15
C GLY A 41 12.36 16.70 6.75
N LEU A 42 12.32 16.20 7.99
CA LEU A 42 11.09 15.93 8.74
C LEU A 42 10.29 17.21 9.00
N LEU A 43 10.95 18.30 9.43
CA LEU A 43 10.28 19.59 9.68
C LEU A 43 9.76 20.24 8.38
N LEU A 44 10.54 20.17 7.30
CA LEU A 44 10.14 20.74 6.01
C LEU A 44 8.98 19.97 5.37
N SER A 45 9.11 18.64 5.26
CA SER A 45 8.07 17.83 4.61
C SER A 45 6.87 17.58 5.53
N GLY A 46 7.13 17.14 6.75
CA GLY A 46 6.10 16.82 7.74
C GLY A 46 5.46 18.05 8.37
N GLY A 47 6.16 19.17 8.49
CA GLY A 47 5.60 20.42 9.00
C GLY A 47 5.07 21.30 7.87
N LEU A 48 5.98 21.96 7.15
CA LEU A 48 5.64 23.01 6.18
C LEU A 48 4.82 22.50 5.00
N LEU A 49 5.25 21.45 4.31
CA LEU A 49 4.56 20.94 3.12
C LEU A 49 3.22 20.27 3.48
N ALA A 50 3.15 19.56 4.60
CA ALA A 50 1.91 18.99 5.09
C ALA A 50 0.89 20.08 5.49
N TRP A 51 1.35 21.13 6.17
CA TRP A 51 0.52 22.30 6.48
C TRP A 51 0.03 23.00 5.21
N LEU A 52 0.92 23.23 4.23
CA LEU A 52 0.59 23.84 2.95
C LEU A 52 -0.44 23.00 2.18
N GLY A 53 -0.28 21.67 2.20
CA GLY A 53 -1.22 20.72 1.60
C GLY A 53 -2.59 20.71 2.25
N GLN A 54 -2.69 21.04 3.55
CA GLN A 54 -3.99 21.25 4.23
C GLN A 54 -4.59 22.61 3.91
N ARG A 55 -3.77 23.65 3.79
CA ARG A 55 -4.24 25.00 3.46
C ARG A 55 -4.78 25.08 2.03
N TYR A 56 -4.17 24.35 1.09
CA TYR A 56 -4.52 24.36 -0.32
C TYR A 56 -4.94 22.98 -0.83
N GLU A 57 -6.18 22.56 -0.52
CA GLU A 57 -6.69 21.22 -0.87
C GLU A 57 -6.55 20.88 -2.36
N ARG A 58 -6.71 21.89 -3.25
CA ARG A 58 -6.55 21.72 -4.71
C ARG A 58 -5.15 21.22 -5.09
N PHE A 59 -4.12 21.66 -4.39
CA PHE A 59 -2.72 21.32 -4.66
C PHE A 59 -2.19 20.17 -3.81
N ARG A 60 -2.96 19.70 -2.82
CA ARG A 60 -2.53 18.65 -1.89
C ARG A 60 -1.94 17.42 -2.60
N ARG A 61 -2.59 16.94 -3.67
CA ARG A 61 -2.12 15.80 -4.46
C ARG A 61 -0.83 16.09 -5.23
N ALA A 62 -0.72 17.29 -5.80
CA ALA A 62 0.49 17.72 -6.49
C ALA A 62 1.67 17.81 -5.52
N ILE A 63 1.45 18.34 -4.32
CA ILE A 63 2.47 18.41 -3.26
C ILE A 63 2.92 16.99 -2.86
N HIS A 64 1.97 16.08 -2.60
CA HIS A 64 2.29 14.70 -2.24
C HIS A 64 3.10 13.97 -3.32
N ALA A 65 2.66 14.07 -4.58
CA ALA A 65 3.38 13.48 -5.71
C ALA A 65 4.76 14.13 -5.87
N GLY A 66 4.84 15.46 -5.76
CA GLY A 66 6.09 16.20 -5.84
C GLY A 66 7.12 15.76 -4.80
N VAL A 67 6.71 15.59 -3.54
CA VAL A 67 7.59 15.06 -2.47
C VAL A 67 8.10 13.67 -2.82
N ALA A 68 7.25 12.81 -3.39
CA ALA A 68 7.68 11.49 -3.84
C ALA A 68 8.68 11.54 -5.00
N GLY A 69 8.57 12.54 -5.87
CA GLY A 69 9.48 12.75 -7.00
C GLY A 69 10.87 13.28 -6.63
N ILE A 70 11.08 13.78 -5.40
CA ILE A 70 12.37 14.37 -4.97
C ILE A 70 13.50 13.34 -5.08
N LEU A 71 13.34 12.16 -4.46
CA LEU A 71 14.43 11.17 -4.40
C LEU A 71 14.75 10.56 -5.78
N PRO A 72 13.75 10.14 -6.60
CA PRO A 72 13.98 9.78 -8.00
C PRO A 72 14.70 10.88 -8.78
N GLY A 73 14.32 12.14 -8.56
CA GLY A 73 14.97 13.29 -9.18
C GLY A 73 16.44 13.45 -8.75
N ILE A 74 16.73 13.28 -7.46
CA ILE A 74 18.11 13.30 -6.93
C ILE A 74 18.96 12.21 -7.57
N LEU A 75 18.44 10.98 -7.66
CA LEU A 75 19.15 9.87 -8.31
C LEU A 75 19.49 10.19 -9.77
N LEU A 76 18.55 10.79 -10.50
CA LEU A 76 18.81 11.26 -11.86
C LEU A 76 19.84 12.37 -11.92
N GLY A 77 19.76 13.33 -11.00
CA GLY A 77 20.72 14.42 -10.91
C GLY A 77 22.15 13.94 -10.67
N GLY A 78 22.31 12.82 -9.95
CA GLY A 78 23.59 12.13 -9.80
C GLY A 78 24.16 11.64 -11.13
N HIS A 79 23.34 11.21 -12.08
CA HIS A 79 23.77 10.84 -13.43
C HIS A 79 24.05 12.06 -14.33
N LEU A 80 23.32 13.17 -14.15
CA LEU A 80 23.57 14.43 -14.87
C LEU A 80 24.95 15.03 -14.56
N TYR A 81 25.56 14.66 -13.43
CA TYR A 81 26.91 15.07 -13.09
C TYR A 81 27.92 14.77 -14.21
N ALA A 82 27.81 13.61 -14.87
CA ALA A 82 28.72 13.23 -15.94
C ALA A 82 28.65 14.18 -17.16
N TRP A 83 27.55 14.92 -17.30
CA TRP A 83 27.31 15.85 -18.41
C TRP A 83 27.64 17.30 -18.03
N ILE A 84 27.25 17.72 -16.83
CA ILE A 84 27.35 19.12 -16.38
C ILE A 84 28.70 19.41 -15.70
N GLY A 85 29.37 18.39 -15.14
CA GLY A 85 30.64 18.53 -14.41
C GLY A 85 30.50 19.09 -12.98
N PHE A 86 29.29 19.47 -12.55
CA PHE A 86 29.02 19.98 -11.19
C PHE A 86 28.01 19.09 -10.46
N PHE A 87 28.50 18.28 -9.50
CA PHE A 87 27.70 17.24 -8.84
C PHE A 87 26.47 17.80 -8.11
N HIS A 88 26.67 18.84 -7.30
CA HIS A 88 25.57 19.45 -6.53
C HIS A 88 24.53 20.13 -7.43
N LEU A 89 24.96 20.76 -8.52
CA LEU A 89 24.05 21.38 -9.47
C LEU A 89 23.21 20.34 -10.20
N GLY A 90 23.82 19.23 -10.63
CA GLY A 90 23.12 18.10 -11.24
C GLY A 90 22.04 17.53 -10.32
N ILE A 91 22.38 17.28 -9.05
CA ILE A 91 21.44 16.83 -8.01
C ILE A 91 20.29 17.81 -7.82
N PHE A 92 20.58 19.11 -7.71
CA PHE A 92 19.56 20.14 -7.51
C PHE A 92 18.60 20.21 -8.69
N LEU A 93 19.12 20.23 -9.92
CA LEU A 93 18.31 20.25 -11.14
C LEU A 93 17.48 18.97 -11.28
N GLY A 94 18.08 17.81 -10.98
CA GLY A 94 17.38 16.53 -10.97
C GLY A 94 16.24 16.50 -9.97
N ALA A 95 16.47 16.95 -8.73
CA ALA A 95 15.45 17.05 -7.69
C ALA A 95 14.30 17.98 -8.11
N LEU A 96 14.63 19.17 -8.62
CA LEU A 96 13.64 20.15 -9.11
C LEU A 96 12.80 19.56 -10.24
N TRP A 97 13.46 18.92 -11.20
CA TRP A 97 12.80 18.26 -12.31
C TRP A 97 11.90 17.10 -11.86
N GLY A 98 12.36 16.28 -10.92
CA GLY A 98 11.56 15.22 -10.32
C GLY A 98 10.30 15.75 -9.63
N VAL A 99 10.43 16.84 -8.88
CA VAL A 99 9.27 17.53 -8.26
C VAL A 99 8.29 17.99 -9.32
N VAL A 100 8.75 18.69 -10.36
CA VAL A 100 7.88 19.20 -11.43
C VAL A 100 7.17 18.05 -12.16
N TRP A 101 7.92 17.01 -12.53
CA TRP A 101 7.39 15.86 -13.27
C TRP A 101 6.31 15.12 -12.48
N PHE A 102 6.54 14.86 -11.20
CA PHE A 102 5.55 14.18 -10.37
C PHE A 102 4.39 15.07 -9.93
N ALA A 103 4.68 16.32 -9.53
CA ALA A 103 3.64 17.25 -9.07
C ALA A 103 2.69 17.68 -10.19
N ALA A 104 3.20 17.89 -11.41
CA ALA A 104 2.37 18.28 -12.55
C ALA A 104 1.92 17.05 -13.36
N GLY A 105 2.87 16.24 -13.84
CA GLY A 105 2.60 15.11 -14.74
C GLY A 105 1.81 14.01 -14.05
N TRP A 106 2.38 13.40 -13.02
CA TRP A 106 1.73 12.26 -12.36
C TRP A 106 0.46 12.65 -11.59
N ALA A 107 0.42 13.81 -10.94
CA ALA A 107 -0.82 14.28 -10.31
C ALA A 107 -1.97 14.47 -11.33
N PHE A 108 -1.66 14.92 -12.55
CA PHE A 108 -2.64 15.01 -13.63
C PHE A 108 -3.12 13.61 -14.06
N VAL A 109 -2.20 12.66 -14.25
CA VAL A 109 -2.54 11.27 -14.60
C VAL A 109 -3.40 10.61 -13.52
N ILE A 110 -3.03 10.74 -12.25
CA ILE A 110 -3.82 10.21 -11.11
C ILE A 110 -5.23 10.81 -11.14
N SER A 111 -5.34 12.12 -11.37
CA SER A 111 -6.64 12.80 -11.45
C SER A 111 -7.50 12.28 -12.61
N ARG A 112 -6.88 11.98 -13.76
CA ARG A 112 -7.56 11.34 -14.90
C ARG A 112 -8.00 9.90 -14.58
N LEU A 113 -7.14 9.09 -13.98
CA LEU A 113 -7.44 7.71 -13.61
C LEU A 113 -8.54 7.62 -12.53
N GLN A 114 -8.54 8.53 -11.57
CA GLN A 114 -9.59 8.61 -10.55
C GLN A 114 -10.95 8.99 -11.17
N LYS A 115 -10.98 9.95 -12.11
CA LYS A 115 -12.20 10.28 -12.86
C LYS A 115 -12.73 9.07 -13.64
N ALA A 116 -11.83 8.25 -14.19
CA ALA A 116 -12.17 6.99 -14.86
C ALA A 116 -12.50 5.82 -13.90
N ARG A 117 -12.43 6.03 -12.57
CA ARG A 117 -12.56 4.99 -11.54
C ARG A 117 -11.53 3.85 -11.66
N TRP A 118 -10.39 4.10 -12.31
CA TRP A 118 -9.30 3.13 -12.47
C TRP A 118 -8.23 3.27 -11.39
N TYR A 119 -8.41 4.18 -10.45
CA TYR A 119 -7.49 4.42 -9.34
C TYR A 119 -8.28 4.70 -8.07
N VAL A 120 -7.92 4.02 -6.99
CA VAL A 120 -8.48 4.26 -5.66
C VAL A 120 -7.37 4.71 -4.73
N ALA A 121 -7.57 5.86 -4.07
CA ALA A 121 -6.69 6.36 -3.03
C ALA A 121 -6.80 5.47 -1.78
N TYR A 122 -5.67 5.15 -1.15
CA TYR A 122 -5.62 4.23 -0.01
C TYR A 122 -4.80 4.79 1.16
N ARG A 123 -4.97 4.21 2.35
CA ARG A 123 -4.19 4.60 3.52
C ARG A 123 -2.74 4.14 3.34
N GLY A 124 -1.80 5.09 3.43
CA GLY A 124 -0.39 4.78 3.16
C GLY A 124 0.04 5.02 1.72
N GLU A 125 -0.85 5.56 0.87
CA GLU A 125 -0.55 5.87 -0.54
C GLU A 125 0.77 6.61 -0.69
N MET A 126 1.04 7.66 0.10
CA MET A 126 2.29 8.43 -0.02
C MET A 126 3.55 7.60 0.24
N SER A 127 3.58 6.80 1.31
CA SER A 127 4.77 6.01 1.64
C SER A 127 5.03 4.93 0.60
N VAL A 128 3.97 4.27 0.13
CA VAL A 128 4.07 3.25 -0.93
C VAL A 128 4.47 3.88 -2.25
N PHE A 129 3.85 5.01 -2.61
CA PHE A 129 4.15 5.76 -3.82
C PHE A 129 5.60 6.24 -3.83
N PHE A 130 6.10 6.76 -2.69
CA PHE A 130 7.51 7.12 -2.51
C PHE A 130 8.45 5.93 -2.72
N LEU A 131 8.24 4.81 -2.00
CA LEU A 131 9.11 3.63 -2.09
C LEU A 131 9.10 3.00 -3.49
N LEU A 132 7.93 2.87 -4.11
CA LEU A 132 7.81 2.29 -5.45
C LEU A 132 8.33 3.23 -6.53
N SER A 133 8.21 4.55 -6.37
CA SER A 133 8.84 5.50 -7.29
C SER A 133 10.36 5.41 -7.23
N LEU A 134 10.93 5.20 -6.04
CA LEU A 134 12.36 4.99 -5.87
C LEU A 134 12.83 3.71 -6.58
N LEU A 135 12.14 2.60 -6.34
CA LEU A 135 12.45 1.32 -6.96
C LEU A 135 12.31 1.39 -8.49
N GLY A 136 11.22 2.01 -8.97
CA GLY A 136 10.97 2.17 -10.40
C GLY A 136 11.97 3.11 -11.07
N ALA A 137 12.46 4.14 -10.37
CA ALA A 137 13.52 5.00 -10.89
C ALA A 137 14.82 4.22 -11.08
N TRP A 138 15.23 3.45 -10.06
CA TRP A 138 16.40 2.57 -10.15
C TRP A 138 16.26 1.56 -11.29
N LEU A 139 15.13 0.85 -11.37
CA LEU A 139 14.88 -0.10 -12.46
C LEU A 139 14.89 0.58 -13.83
N GLY A 140 14.36 1.80 -13.93
CA GLY A 140 14.39 2.56 -15.17
C GLY A 140 15.80 2.99 -15.58
N PHE A 141 16.72 3.21 -14.65
CA PHE A 141 18.14 3.41 -14.99
C PHE A 141 18.76 2.15 -15.57
N GLU A 142 18.55 1.01 -14.94
CA GLU A 142 19.05 -0.29 -15.41
C GLU A 142 18.48 -0.62 -16.80
N LEU A 143 17.17 -0.36 -17.00
CA LEU A 143 16.52 -0.59 -18.28
C LEU A 143 17.03 0.37 -19.37
N ALA A 144 17.27 1.64 -19.04
CA ALA A 144 17.89 2.58 -19.96
C ALA A 144 19.31 2.11 -20.35
N ALA A 145 20.12 1.71 -19.36
CA ALA A 145 21.46 1.20 -19.57
C ALA A 145 21.49 -0.06 -20.45
N ALA A 146 20.52 -0.95 -20.30
CA ALA A 146 20.43 -2.19 -21.08
C ALA A 146 20.02 -1.96 -22.54
N ILE A 147 19.22 -0.93 -22.82
CA ILE A 147 18.67 -0.68 -24.17
C ILE A 147 19.63 0.17 -25.02
N THR A 148 20.42 1.05 -24.41
CA THR A 148 21.20 2.06 -25.14
C THR A 148 22.66 1.67 -25.28
N GLU A 149 23.18 1.78 -26.51
CA GLU A 149 24.61 1.80 -26.75
C GLU A 149 25.24 3.11 -26.25
N LYS A 150 26.46 3.00 -25.70
CA LYS A 150 27.19 4.12 -25.11
C LYS A 150 27.47 5.20 -26.16
N GLY A 151 27.18 6.47 -25.83
CA GLY A 151 27.58 7.63 -26.63
C GLY A 151 26.54 8.12 -27.64
N THR A 152 25.37 7.50 -27.71
CA THR A 152 24.26 8.00 -28.55
C THR A 152 23.50 9.13 -27.85
N TRP A 153 23.00 10.12 -28.59
CA TRP A 153 22.11 11.16 -28.03
C TRP A 153 20.84 10.54 -27.41
N LEU A 154 20.39 9.41 -27.98
CA LEU A 154 19.27 8.62 -27.49
C LEU A 154 19.51 8.12 -26.06
N GLN A 155 20.76 7.81 -25.70
CA GLN A 155 21.14 7.49 -24.33
C GLN A 155 20.78 8.61 -23.37
N GLY A 156 21.14 9.85 -23.67
CA GLY A 156 20.81 11.00 -22.82
C GLY A 156 19.30 11.16 -22.62
N VAL A 157 18.53 11.02 -23.69
CA VAL A 157 17.06 11.10 -23.61
C VAL A 157 16.48 9.96 -22.76
N LEU A 158 16.86 8.71 -23.02
CA LEU A 158 16.32 7.56 -22.30
C LEU A 158 16.72 7.55 -20.83
N TYR A 159 17.97 7.88 -20.49
CA TYR A 159 18.40 8.02 -19.10
C TYR A 159 17.63 9.12 -18.37
N PHE A 160 17.16 10.15 -19.07
CA PHE A 160 16.40 11.23 -18.47
C PHE A 160 14.90 10.89 -18.34
N THR A 161 14.28 10.30 -19.36
CA THR A 161 12.82 10.09 -19.38
C THR A 161 12.39 8.77 -18.78
N LEU A 162 13.15 7.70 -19.02
CA LEU A 162 12.72 6.33 -18.73
C LEU A 162 12.64 6.04 -17.22
N PRO A 163 13.59 6.49 -16.36
CA PRO A 163 13.45 6.38 -14.91
C PRO A 163 12.16 7.01 -14.38
N PHE A 164 11.73 8.18 -14.85
CA PHE A 164 10.49 8.80 -14.37
C PHE A 164 9.23 8.10 -14.86
N LEU A 165 9.25 7.58 -16.09
CA LEU A 165 8.14 6.80 -16.62
C LEU A 165 7.95 5.52 -15.82
N VAL A 166 9.03 4.78 -15.59
CA VAL A 166 9.00 3.53 -14.81
C VAL A 166 8.67 3.83 -13.35
N ALA A 167 9.28 4.84 -12.74
CA ALA A 167 9.01 5.27 -11.37
C ALA A 167 7.53 5.57 -11.14
N GLY A 168 6.92 6.41 -11.98
CA GLY A 168 5.52 6.73 -11.79
C GLY A 168 4.58 5.61 -12.19
N PHE A 169 4.92 4.79 -13.18
CA PHE A 169 4.15 3.57 -13.47
C PHE A 169 4.10 2.63 -12.25
N PHE A 170 5.24 2.36 -11.63
CA PHE A 170 5.33 1.56 -10.40
C PHE A 170 4.58 2.19 -9.23
N ALA A 171 4.69 3.51 -9.07
CA ALA A 171 4.02 4.24 -8.00
C ALA A 171 2.48 4.23 -8.14
N LEU A 172 1.96 4.18 -9.37
CA LEU A 172 0.52 4.06 -9.64
C LEU A 172 -0.03 2.65 -9.47
N LEU A 173 0.82 1.65 -9.65
CA LEU A 173 0.45 0.23 -9.75
C LEU A 173 -0.46 -0.22 -8.59
N PRO A 174 -0.17 0.06 -7.30
CA PRO A 174 -1.02 -0.38 -6.20
C PRO A 174 -2.41 0.25 -6.23
N GLY A 175 -2.53 1.55 -6.54
CA GLY A 175 -3.83 2.21 -6.59
C GLY A 175 -4.70 1.71 -7.74
N ILE A 176 -4.08 1.31 -8.86
CA ILE A 176 -4.76 0.63 -9.97
C ILE A 176 -5.19 -0.78 -9.55
N ILE A 177 -4.31 -1.57 -8.92
CA ILE A 177 -4.65 -2.91 -8.42
C ILE A 177 -5.80 -2.83 -7.41
N PHE A 178 -5.73 -1.93 -6.44
CA PHE A 178 -6.75 -1.79 -5.41
C PHE A 178 -8.11 -1.39 -5.99
N SER A 179 -8.13 -0.56 -7.04
CA SER A 179 -9.39 -0.23 -7.73
C SER A 179 -10.11 -1.46 -8.28
N ARG A 180 -9.36 -2.48 -8.68
CA ARG A 180 -9.87 -3.74 -9.23
C ARG A 180 -10.05 -4.83 -8.16
N ASN A 181 -9.50 -4.62 -6.96
CA ASN A 181 -9.55 -5.59 -5.86
C ASN A 181 -10.95 -5.80 -5.26
N HIS A 182 -11.91 -4.91 -5.56
CA HIS A 182 -13.29 -5.03 -5.09
C HIS A 182 -14.03 -6.23 -5.67
N ASN A 183 -13.70 -6.61 -6.91
CA ASN A 183 -14.38 -7.71 -7.61
C ASN A 183 -13.63 -9.04 -7.48
N ARG A 184 -12.31 -8.98 -7.29
CA ARG A 184 -11.42 -10.15 -7.25
C ARG A 184 -10.23 -9.87 -6.33
N PRO A 185 -9.67 -10.86 -5.61
CA PRO A 185 -8.53 -10.67 -4.71
C PRO A 185 -7.20 -10.50 -5.47
N LEU A 186 -7.11 -9.53 -6.38
CA LEU A 186 -5.98 -9.33 -7.29
C LEU A 186 -4.66 -9.14 -6.54
N PHE A 187 -4.66 -8.31 -5.50
CA PHE A 187 -3.44 -8.01 -4.75
C PHE A 187 -2.89 -9.27 -4.06
N ALA A 188 -3.78 -10.04 -3.46
CA ALA A 188 -3.42 -11.29 -2.81
C ALA A 188 -2.91 -12.32 -3.82
N SER A 189 -3.61 -12.50 -4.94
CA SER A 189 -3.16 -13.35 -6.05
C SER A 189 -1.80 -12.94 -6.62
N LEU A 190 -1.53 -11.65 -6.81
CA LEU A 190 -0.22 -11.17 -7.27
C LEU A 190 0.90 -11.51 -6.28
N LEU A 191 0.64 -11.33 -4.98
CA LEU A 191 1.59 -11.71 -3.93
C LEU A 191 1.83 -13.22 -3.93
N GLY A 192 0.79 -14.01 -4.20
CA GLY A 192 0.87 -15.46 -4.35
C GLY A 192 1.67 -15.89 -5.57
N ILE A 193 1.47 -15.24 -6.72
CA ILE A 193 2.25 -15.48 -7.94
C ILE A 193 3.72 -15.15 -7.70
N LEU A 194 4.01 -14.02 -7.03
CA LEU A 194 5.38 -13.65 -6.69
C LEU A 194 6.02 -14.68 -5.74
N SER A 195 5.27 -15.11 -4.72
CA SER A 195 5.69 -16.15 -3.77
C SER A 195 6.00 -17.48 -4.47
N GLY A 196 5.04 -18.03 -5.23
CA GLY A 196 5.20 -19.27 -5.98
C GLY A 196 6.31 -19.19 -7.04
N GLY A 197 6.46 -18.03 -7.68
CA GLY A 197 7.54 -17.76 -8.63
C GLY A 197 8.92 -17.76 -7.96
N LEU A 198 9.04 -17.21 -6.75
CA LEU A 198 10.28 -17.25 -5.97
C LEU A 198 10.64 -18.68 -5.57
N VAL A 199 9.66 -19.43 -5.06
CA VAL A 199 9.82 -20.86 -4.72
C VAL A 199 10.24 -21.67 -5.93
N LEU A 200 9.58 -21.46 -7.07
CA LEU A 200 9.91 -22.13 -8.33
C LEU A 200 11.31 -21.74 -8.82
N TRP A 201 11.67 -20.45 -8.79
CA TRP A 201 12.99 -19.95 -9.19
C TRP A 201 14.11 -20.62 -8.41
N VAL A 202 14.00 -20.71 -7.09
CA VAL A 202 14.99 -21.41 -6.27
C VAL A 202 14.98 -22.90 -6.55
N GLY A 203 13.81 -23.52 -6.70
CA GLY A 203 13.70 -24.93 -7.12
C GLY A 203 14.46 -25.21 -8.42
N ILE A 204 14.37 -24.32 -9.42
CA ILE A 204 15.10 -24.43 -10.68
C ILE A 204 16.61 -24.26 -10.47
N ASN A 205 17.05 -23.30 -9.66
CA ASN A 205 18.48 -23.07 -9.42
C ASN A 205 19.15 -24.23 -8.66
N VAL A 206 18.40 -24.92 -7.80
CA VAL A 206 18.89 -26.09 -7.09
C VAL A 206 18.83 -27.35 -7.98
N ALA A 207 18.01 -27.35 -9.04
CA ALA A 207 17.79 -28.50 -9.92
C ALA A 207 19.07 -29.18 -10.50
N PRO A 208 20.12 -28.45 -10.92
CA PRO A 208 21.34 -29.07 -11.45
C PRO A 208 22.10 -29.91 -10.42
N LEU A 209 22.00 -29.58 -9.13
CA LEU A 209 22.59 -30.37 -8.04
C LEU A 209 21.86 -31.72 -7.85
N LEU A 210 20.72 -31.92 -8.50
CA LEU A 210 19.78 -33.03 -8.27
C LEU A 210 19.91 -34.21 -9.22
N PHE A 211 20.73 -34.09 -10.27
CA PHE A 211 20.98 -35.20 -11.20
C PHE A 211 21.90 -36.29 -10.61
N LEU A 212 22.24 -36.21 -9.32
CA LEU A 212 22.91 -37.27 -8.58
C LEU A 212 21.92 -38.40 -8.24
N PRO A 213 22.26 -39.68 -8.53
CA PRO A 213 21.38 -40.81 -8.26
C PRO A 213 21.07 -40.93 -6.75
N GLY A 214 19.78 -40.96 -6.41
CA GLY A 214 19.28 -41.05 -5.01
C GLY A 214 18.47 -39.83 -4.51
N SER A 215 18.30 -38.78 -5.31
CA SER A 215 17.82 -37.47 -4.85
C SER A 215 16.34 -37.16 -5.13
N GLY A 216 15.45 -38.16 -5.01
CA GLY A 216 14.03 -38.03 -5.39
C GLY A 216 13.24 -36.93 -4.66
N LEU A 217 13.67 -36.56 -3.44
CA LEU A 217 12.99 -35.57 -2.59
C LEU A 217 13.12 -34.12 -3.07
N MET A 218 14.10 -33.79 -3.91
CA MET A 218 14.41 -32.38 -4.22
C MET A 218 13.63 -31.79 -5.41
N TRP A 219 12.87 -32.61 -6.16
CA TRP A 219 11.89 -32.12 -7.14
C TRP A 219 10.67 -31.47 -6.49
N ALA A 220 10.48 -31.68 -5.18
CA ALA A 220 9.36 -31.15 -4.42
C ALA A 220 9.28 -29.62 -4.51
N GLY A 221 10.41 -28.89 -4.44
CA GLY A 221 10.41 -27.43 -4.53
C GLY A 221 9.86 -26.90 -5.86
N MET A 222 10.19 -27.55 -6.97
CA MET A 222 9.69 -27.17 -8.30
C MET A 222 8.19 -27.45 -8.42
N VAL A 223 7.75 -28.63 -8.00
CA VAL A 223 6.33 -29.04 -8.06
C VAL A 223 5.47 -28.18 -7.14
N ILE A 224 5.92 -27.95 -5.90
CA ILE A 224 5.22 -27.10 -4.94
C ILE A 224 5.16 -25.65 -5.44
N GLY A 225 6.27 -25.10 -5.96
CA GLY A 225 6.28 -23.76 -6.54
C GLY A 225 5.30 -23.61 -7.71
N ALA A 226 5.25 -24.61 -8.60
CA ALA A 226 4.28 -24.63 -9.70
C ALA A 226 2.82 -24.72 -9.20
N LEU A 227 2.55 -25.55 -8.19
CA LEU A 227 1.22 -25.63 -7.57
C LEU A 227 0.82 -24.30 -6.91
N MET A 228 1.73 -23.64 -6.21
CA MET A 228 1.49 -22.32 -5.63
C MET A 228 1.16 -21.28 -6.71
N LEU A 229 1.83 -21.30 -7.85
CA LEU A 229 1.51 -20.44 -8.99
C LEU A 229 0.09 -20.68 -9.51
N VAL A 230 -0.27 -21.94 -9.74
CA VAL A 230 -1.62 -22.32 -10.20
C VAL A 230 -2.67 -21.85 -9.19
N VAL A 231 -2.51 -22.21 -7.91
CA VAL A 231 -3.45 -21.83 -6.84
C VAL A 231 -3.53 -20.31 -6.66
N SER A 232 -2.48 -19.55 -6.96
CA SER A 232 -2.51 -18.09 -6.87
C SER A 232 -3.27 -17.42 -8.03
N VAL A 233 -3.30 -18.05 -9.20
CA VAL A 233 -4.06 -17.58 -10.38
C VAL A 233 -5.55 -17.93 -10.27
N LEU A 234 -5.89 -19.08 -9.68
CA LEU A 234 -7.29 -19.54 -9.58
C LEU A 234 -8.28 -18.53 -8.96
N PRO A 235 -7.95 -17.79 -7.87
CA PRO A 235 -8.82 -16.78 -7.28
C PRO A 235 -9.15 -15.62 -8.22
N LEU A 236 -8.35 -15.40 -9.27
CA LEU A 236 -8.62 -14.43 -10.32
C LEU A 236 -9.77 -14.87 -11.23
N ILE A 237 -10.01 -16.17 -11.35
CA ILE A 237 -11.05 -16.76 -12.20
C ILE A 237 -12.28 -17.12 -11.34
N TYR A 238 -12.05 -17.75 -10.19
CA TYR A 238 -13.08 -18.28 -9.30
C TYR A 238 -13.00 -17.68 -7.88
N PRO A 239 -13.37 -16.41 -7.69
CA PRO A 239 -13.30 -15.74 -6.39
C PRO A 239 -14.22 -16.34 -5.32
N LYS A 240 -15.23 -17.15 -5.71
CA LYS A 240 -16.15 -17.84 -4.80
C LYS A 240 -15.45 -18.86 -3.89
N PHE A 241 -14.31 -19.40 -4.32
CA PHE A 241 -13.53 -20.38 -3.57
C PHE A 241 -12.35 -19.75 -2.82
N SER A 242 -12.37 -18.44 -2.56
CA SER A 242 -11.25 -17.71 -1.95
C SER A 242 -10.81 -18.32 -0.61
N LEU A 243 -11.74 -18.77 0.24
CA LEU A 243 -11.41 -19.40 1.52
C LEU A 243 -10.62 -20.70 1.35
N VAL A 244 -11.07 -21.59 0.45
CA VAL A 244 -10.42 -22.87 0.17
C VAL A 244 -9.07 -22.67 -0.54
N LEU A 245 -9.03 -21.80 -1.55
CA LEU A 245 -7.81 -21.50 -2.31
C LEU A 245 -6.76 -20.82 -1.43
N GLY A 246 -7.17 -19.91 -0.55
CA GLY A 246 -6.29 -19.30 0.44
C GLY A 246 -5.72 -20.32 1.42
N GLY A 247 -6.57 -21.23 1.94
CA GLY A 247 -6.12 -22.34 2.79
C GLY A 247 -5.14 -23.29 2.09
N LEU A 248 -5.41 -23.66 0.85
CA LEU A 248 -4.50 -24.46 0.02
C LEU A 248 -3.17 -23.75 -0.20
N LEU A 249 -3.19 -22.44 -0.45
CA LEU A 249 -1.95 -21.68 -0.65
C LEU A 249 -1.11 -21.62 0.63
N ILE A 250 -1.73 -21.46 1.81
CA ILE A 250 -1.05 -21.54 3.11
C ILE A 250 -0.44 -22.94 3.29
N PHE A 251 -1.21 -23.99 3.01
CA PHE A 251 -0.75 -25.37 3.11
C PHE A 251 0.48 -25.64 2.22
N PHE A 252 0.43 -25.26 0.93
CA PHE A 252 1.58 -25.40 0.03
C PHE A 252 2.77 -24.53 0.44
N SER A 253 2.52 -23.34 1.00
CA SER A 253 3.58 -22.48 1.53
C SER A 253 4.32 -23.14 2.71
N ILE A 254 3.59 -23.81 3.61
CA ILE A 254 4.19 -24.58 4.71
C ILE A 254 4.98 -25.78 4.15
N LEU A 255 4.40 -26.50 3.18
CA LEU A 255 5.05 -27.64 2.54
C LEU A 255 6.34 -27.26 1.80
N SER A 256 6.41 -26.03 1.28
CA SER A 256 7.59 -25.51 0.59
C SER A 256 8.84 -25.44 1.48
N PHE A 257 8.68 -25.28 2.80
CA PHE A 257 9.81 -25.28 3.74
C PHE A 257 10.51 -26.63 3.81
N VAL A 258 9.78 -27.73 3.62
CA VAL A 258 10.33 -29.10 3.65
C VAL A 258 10.96 -29.45 2.31
N GLY A 259 10.34 -29.03 1.20
CA GLY A 259 10.76 -29.44 -0.16
C GLY A 259 11.90 -28.62 -0.77
N ALA A 260 12.07 -27.36 -0.37
CA ALA A 260 13.09 -26.46 -0.91
C ALA A 260 14.18 -26.18 0.13
N THR A 261 14.96 -27.21 0.52
CA THR A 261 16.19 -27.17 1.34
C THR A 261 16.43 -25.86 2.11
N GLY A 262 15.54 -25.51 3.06
CA GLY A 262 15.62 -24.31 3.91
C GLY A 262 15.62 -22.93 3.21
N GLY A 263 15.57 -22.88 1.88
CA GLY A 263 16.05 -21.76 1.08
C GLY A 263 15.08 -20.60 0.90
N LEU A 264 13.80 -20.74 1.26
CA LEU A 264 12.83 -19.69 0.98
C LEU A 264 11.85 -19.36 2.09
N VAL A 265 12.43 -18.98 3.24
CA VAL A 265 11.69 -18.25 4.28
C VAL A 265 10.89 -17.09 3.67
N VAL A 266 11.49 -16.33 2.76
CA VAL A 266 10.80 -15.19 2.11
C VAL A 266 9.64 -15.67 1.21
N GLY A 267 9.86 -16.67 0.37
CA GLY A 267 8.84 -17.22 -0.53
C GLY A 267 7.66 -17.81 0.24
N GLY A 268 7.93 -18.66 1.24
CA GLY A 268 6.92 -19.28 2.09
C GLY A 268 6.14 -18.26 2.93
N LEU A 269 6.82 -17.29 3.55
CA LEU A 269 6.14 -16.23 4.33
C LEU A 269 5.24 -15.37 3.44
N LEU A 270 5.70 -14.97 2.25
CA LEU A 270 4.86 -14.27 1.27
C LEU A 270 3.65 -15.11 0.84
N GLY A 271 3.82 -16.43 0.73
CA GLY A 271 2.75 -17.35 0.39
C GLY A 271 1.70 -17.48 1.50
N ILE A 272 2.12 -17.53 2.76
CA ILE A 272 1.21 -17.52 3.92
C ILE A 272 0.45 -16.19 4.00
N LEU A 273 1.14 -15.05 3.83
CA LEU A 273 0.51 -13.73 3.80
C LEU A 273 -0.50 -13.63 2.65
N SER A 274 -0.12 -14.09 1.46
CA SER A 274 -0.98 -14.15 0.29
C SER A 274 -2.22 -15.01 0.54
N GLY A 275 -2.04 -16.24 1.02
CA GLY A 275 -3.14 -17.16 1.30
C GLY A 275 -4.10 -16.63 2.37
N SER A 276 -3.58 -15.95 3.40
CA SER A 276 -4.39 -15.27 4.41
C SER A 276 -5.20 -14.11 3.83
N LEU A 277 -4.60 -13.32 2.92
CA LEU A 277 -5.28 -12.23 2.22
C LEU A 277 -6.35 -12.75 1.25
N ILE A 278 -6.12 -13.88 0.57
CA ILE A 278 -7.12 -14.54 -0.27
C ILE A 278 -8.26 -15.06 0.62
N ALA A 279 -7.95 -15.78 1.71
CA ALA A 279 -8.95 -16.38 2.58
C ALA A 279 -9.83 -15.35 3.31
N SER A 280 -9.26 -14.22 3.69
CA SER A 280 -9.99 -13.11 4.33
C SER A 280 -10.77 -12.23 3.34
N TRP A 281 -10.59 -12.42 2.04
CA TRP A 281 -11.27 -11.62 1.04
C TRP A 281 -12.77 -11.92 1.04
N GLN A 282 -13.55 -10.95 1.48
CA GLN A 282 -15.02 -10.93 1.37
C GLN A 282 -15.35 -9.96 0.24
N GLY A 283 -15.69 -10.50 -0.93
CA GLY A 283 -16.05 -9.68 -2.09
C GLY A 283 -17.23 -8.75 -1.83
N ALA A 284 -17.57 -7.90 -2.81
CA ALA A 284 -18.66 -6.93 -2.68
C ALA A 284 -20.00 -7.57 -2.21
N ALA A 285 -20.30 -8.79 -2.66
CA ALA A 285 -21.49 -9.52 -2.23
C ALA A 285 -21.48 -9.92 -0.74
N GLY A 286 -20.31 -10.29 -0.21
CA GLY A 286 -20.17 -10.64 1.22
C GLY A 286 -20.33 -9.43 2.14
N GLN A 287 -19.93 -8.24 1.68
CA GLN A 287 -20.15 -7.01 2.43
C GLN A 287 -21.63 -6.63 2.53
N GLN A 288 -22.42 -6.89 1.48
CA GLN A 288 -23.86 -6.62 1.50
C GLN A 288 -24.60 -7.55 2.46
N GLN A 289 -24.26 -8.84 2.47
CA GLN A 289 -24.85 -9.80 3.41
C GLN A 289 -24.55 -9.43 4.85
N LYS A 290 -23.31 -9.05 5.17
CA LYS A 290 -22.93 -8.62 6.52
C LYS A 290 -23.64 -7.32 6.93
N ALA A 291 -23.86 -6.40 6.00
CA ALA A 291 -24.61 -5.19 6.27
C ALA A 291 -26.10 -5.49 6.57
N GLN A 292 -26.70 -6.42 5.81
CA GLN A 292 -28.08 -6.87 6.04
C GLN A 292 -28.24 -7.58 7.39
N GLU A 293 -27.32 -8.47 7.75
CA GLU A 293 -27.36 -9.20 9.02
C GLU A 293 -27.22 -8.25 10.23
N VAL A 294 -26.39 -7.20 10.12
CA VAL A 294 -26.28 -6.17 11.15
C VAL A 294 -27.55 -5.33 11.27
N ASP A 295 -28.25 -5.09 10.16
CA ASP A 295 -29.51 -4.34 10.17
C ASP A 295 -30.64 -5.16 10.82
N GLU A 296 -30.81 -6.42 10.41
CA GLU A 296 -31.76 -7.34 11.05
C GLU A 296 -31.46 -7.53 12.55
N SER A 297 -30.18 -7.59 12.93
CA SER A 297 -29.78 -7.71 14.34
C SER A 297 -30.15 -6.46 15.15
N LYS A 298 -30.07 -5.26 14.55
CA LYS A 298 -30.46 -4.01 15.21
C LYS A 298 -31.97 -3.87 15.32
N GLU A 299 -32.71 -4.30 14.31
CA GLU A 299 -34.18 -4.29 14.33
C GLU A 299 -34.70 -5.20 15.44
N LYS A 300 -34.20 -6.43 15.54
CA LYS A 300 -34.54 -7.36 16.64
C LYS A 300 -34.22 -6.78 18.02
N GLN A 301 -33.08 -6.11 18.17
CA GLN A 301 -32.71 -5.45 19.44
C GLN A 301 -33.59 -4.23 19.77
N ALA A 302 -34.13 -3.55 18.76
CA ALA A 302 -35.07 -2.45 18.96
C ALA A 302 -36.44 -2.97 19.41
N GLU A 303 -36.92 -4.06 18.80
CA GLU A 303 -38.18 -4.71 19.20
C GLU A 303 -38.12 -5.26 20.63
N GLU A 304 -37.02 -5.91 21.02
CA GLU A 304 -36.82 -6.42 22.39
C GLU A 304 -36.87 -5.29 23.43
N LYS A 305 -36.24 -4.13 23.15
CA LYS A 305 -36.25 -2.98 24.05
C LYS A 305 -37.61 -2.29 24.16
N VAL A 306 -38.45 -2.35 23.12
CA VAL A 306 -39.80 -1.78 23.18
C VAL A 306 -40.71 -2.68 24.01
N GLY A 307 -40.57 -4.00 23.89
CA GLY A 307 -41.32 -4.97 24.71
C GLY A 307 -41.05 -4.84 26.22
N ASP A 308 -39.80 -4.62 26.61
CA ASP A 308 -39.45 -4.43 28.03
C ASP A 308 -39.87 -3.07 28.60
N GLY A 309 -40.00 -2.03 27.75
CA GLY A 309 -40.42 -0.69 28.16
C GLY A 309 -41.92 -0.59 28.46
N GLU A 310 -42.75 -1.35 27.75
CA GLU A 310 -44.21 -1.39 27.96
C GLU A 310 -44.56 -2.04 29.31
N ALA A 311 -43.78 -3.05 29.75
CA ALA A 311 -43.93 -3.68 31.05
C ALA A 311 -43.59 -2.76 32.25
N ILE A 312 -42.75 -1.75 32.06
CA ILE A 312 -42.40 -0.78 33.13
C ILE A 312 -43.45 0.36 33.21
N GLY A 313 -44.06 0.71 32.07
CA GLY A 313 -45.15 1.70 32.02
C GLY A 313 -46.43 1.25 32.72
N GLU A 314 -46.79 -0.03 32.61
CA GLU A 314 -48.00 -0.60 33.24
C GLU A 314 -47.88 -0.70 34.78
N VAL A 315 -46.67 -0.91 35.30
CA VAL A 315 -46.42 -0.91 36.76
C VAL A 315 -46.40 0.52 37.34
N ALA A 316 -45.91 1.51 36.59
CA ALA A 316 -45.94 2.91 37.02
C ALA A 316 -47.36 3.51 36.99
N ALA A 317 -48.18 3.18 35.99
CA ALA A 317 -49.57 3.64 35.91
C ALA A 317 -50.49 3.04 37.01
N SER A 318 -50.07 1.94 37.63
CA SER A 318 -50.81 1.29 38.73
C SER A 318 -50.47 1.85 40.11
N GLN A 319 -49.42 2.68 40.25
CA GLN A 319 -49.00 3.28 41.52
C GLN A 319 -49.43 4.74 41.72
N GLU A 320 -49.98 5.40 40.70
CA GLU A 320 -50.38 6.82 40.76
C GLU A 320 -51.88 7.04 40.99
N ALA A 321 -52.64 5.98 41.32
CA ALA A 321 -54.09 6.03 41.48
C ALA A 321 -54.60 6.19 42.92
N ASP A 322 -53.73 6.34 43.94
CA ASP A 322 -54.18 6.44 45.34
C ASP A 322 -53.33 7.41 46.19
N SER A 323 -53.34 8.70 45.83
CA SER A 323 -52.83 9.75 46.73
C SER A 323 -53.80 10.94 46.79
N PRO A 324 -54.74 10.95 47.77
CA PRO A 324 -55.75 12.00 47.97
C PRO A 324 -55.20 13.33 48.55
N GLU A 325 -53.89 13.59 48.47
CA GLU A 325 -53.26 14.70 49.20
C GLU A 325 -53.11 16.01 48.39
N LEU A 326 -53.41 16.00 47.08
CA LEU A 326 -53.18 17.16 46.20
C LEU A 326 -54.38 18.13 46.07
N ASP A 327 -55.56 17.77 46.56
CA ASP A 327 -56.74 18.67 46.51
C ASP A 327 -56.79 19.68 47.67
N ALA A 328 -56.00 19.49 48.74
CA ALA A 328 -55.96 20.43 49.86
C ALA A 328 -55.13 21.71 49.58
N GLN A 329 -54.20 21.68 48.61
CA GLN A 329 -53.32 22.82 48.33
C GLN A 329 -53.91 23.85 47.36
N ARG A 330 -54.97 23.52 46.61
CA ARG A 330 -55.61 24.45 45.65
C ARG A 330 -56.64 25.40 46.28
N ALA A 331 -56.94 25.28 47.57
CA ALA A 331 -57.94 26.11 48.25
C ALA A 331 -57.38 27.39 48.91
N THR A 332 -56.05 27.54 49.02
CA THR A 332 -55.41 28.70 49.70
C THR A 332 -54.85 29.77 48.77
N GLU A 333 -55.11 29.71 47.46
CA GLU A 333 -54.58 30.66 46.46
C GLU A 333 -55.68 31.46 45.75
N LYS A 334 -56.66 31.97 46.52
CA LYS A 334 -57.59 33.04 46.13
C LYS A 334 -57.54 34.16 47.16
#